data_AF-A0A5B0P151-F1
#
_entry.id   AF-A0A5B0P151-F1
#
_cell.length_a   1.000
_cell.length_b   1.000
_cell.length_c   1.000
_cell.angle_alpha   90.00
_cell.angle_beta   90.00
_cell.angle_gamma   90.00
#
_symmetry.space_group_name_H-M   'P 1'
#
loop_
_entity.id
_entity.type
_entity.pdbx_description
1 polymer ?
#
loop_
_entity_poly.entity_id
_entity_poly.type
_entity_poly.pdbx_seq_one_letter_code
_entity_poly.pdbx_strand_id
1 'polypeptide(L)'
;MFPTLKLFNRINCPDNRPPQSTCFRDNCLFNHSQPEPKPEPKPKPREKGTQKQKQRVPPTATSSQPKAEPSEPLKPQPPRIDISKTMTSSHTFPSVRQKLLETLYEEYLKLYQGLKMSDEQASEAARRDSLQEELDCLRASSQKTYRNAVISRVVKIRKRASESLSAFHSLTGTTTEFDQLKQAQQTPKS
;
A
#
# COMPACT_ATOMS: atom_id res chain seq x y z
N MET A 1 -23.54 0.32 19.54
CA MET A 1 -24.05 -0.52 18.43
C MET A 1 -24.00 0.33 17.17
N PHE A 2 -23.09 0.05 16.24
CA PHE A 2 -22.99 0.80 14.97
C PHE A 2 -23.93 0.18 13.93
N PRO A 3 -24.82 0.94 13.28
CA PRO A 3 -25.69 0.42 12.25
C PRO A 3 -24.89 0.25 10.93
N THR A 4 -24.33 -0.93 10.69
CA THR A 4 -23.49 -1.24 9.52
C THR A 4 -24.26 -1.62 8.24
N LEU A 5 -25.59 -1.57 8.24
CA LEU A 5 -26.39 -2.35 7.27
C LEU A 5 -26.82 -1.62 5.98
N LYS A 6 -26.15 -0.55 5.55
CA LYS A 6 -26.56 0.15 4.30
C LYS A 6 -25.45 0.59 3.36
N LEU A 7 -24.16 0.41 3.69
CA LEU A 7 -23.07 0.85 2.82
C LEU A 7 -22.96 0.00 1.54
N PHE A 8 -23.28 -1.29 1.63
CA PHE A 8 -23.07 -2.26 0.55
C PHE A 8 -24.32 -2.55 -0.30
N ASN A 9 -25.48 -1.97 0.04
CA ASN A 9 -26.73 -2.12 -0.73
C ASN A 9 -26.68 -1.46 -2.12
N ARG A 10 -25.65 -0.65 -2.41
CA ARG A 10 -25.45 -0.05 -3.73
C ARG A 10 -24.46 -0.83 -4.61
N ILE A 11 -23.82 -1.85 -4.07
CA ILE A 11 -22.83 -2.65 -4.78
C ILE A 11 -23.49 -3.98 -5.13
N ASN A 12 -23.59 -4.28 -6.43
CA ASN A 12 -24.14 -5.55 -6.90
C ASN A 12 -23.23 -6.70 -6.48
N CYS A 13 -23.83 -7.81 -6.07
CA CYS A 13 -23.08 -9.00 -5.76
C CYS A 13 -22.36 -9.53 -7.01
N PRO A 14 -21.04 -9.78 -6.94
CA PRO A 14 -20.27 -10.28 -8.10
C PRO A 14 -20.76 -11.65 -8.58
N ASP A 15 -21.36 -12.44 -7.68
CA ASP A 15 -21.88 -13.78 -7.95
C ASP A 15 -23.37 -13.77 -8.34
N ASN A 16 -24.02 -12.60 -8.34
CA ASN A 16 -25.39 -12.47 -8.83
C ASN A 16 -25.39 -12.00 -10.29
N ARG A 17 -25.42 -12.96 -11.23
CA ARG A 17 -25.63 -12.68 -12.67
C ARG A 17 -27.03 -13.14 -13.09
N PRO A 18 -28.03 -12.24 -13.14
CA PRO A 18 -29.37 -12.61 -13.59
C PRO A 18 -29.32 -13.23 -15.00
N PRO A 19 -30.11 -14.29 -15.29
CA PRO A 19 -31.21 -14.85 -14.49
C PRO A 19 -30.80 -15.95 -13.50
N GLN A 20 -29.52 -16.30 -13.41
CA GLN A 20 -29.03 -17.39 -12.53
C GLN A 20 -27.96 -16.86 -11.58
N SER A 21 -28.35 -16.62 -10.33
CA SER A 21 -27.39 -16.28 -9.27
C SER A 21 -26.64 -17.53 -8.81
N THR A 22 -25.31 -17.45 -8.73
CA THR A 22 -24.47 -18.46 -8.07
C THR A 22 -24.20 -18.11 -6.61
N CYS A 23 -24.85 -17.07 -6.08
CA CYS A 23 -24.72 -16.67 -4.69
C CYS A 23 -25.64 -17.50 -3.79
N PHE A 24 -25.05 -18.30 -2.90
CA PHE A 24 -25.76 -19.16 -1.94
C PHE A 24 -25.90 -18.55 -0.53
N ARG A 25 -25.61 -17.24 -0.38
CA ARG A 25 -25.67 -16.56 0.93
C ARG A 25 -27.06 -15.95 1.17
N ASP A 26 -27.77 -16.47 2.16
CA ASP A 26 -29.11 -16.01 2.56
C ASP A 26 -29.13 -14.53 3.03
N ASN A 27 -28.03 -14.05 3.62
CA ASN A 27 -27.82 -12.66 4.04
C ASN A 27 -26.58 -12.07 3.35
N CYS A 28 -26.56 -12.08 2.02
CA CYS A 28 -25.47 -11.47 1.26
C CYS A 28 -25.35 -9.98 1.62
N LEU A 29 -24.13 -9.53 1.94
CA LEU A 29 -23.81 -8.12 2.20
C LEU A 29 -24.01 -7.24 0.96
N PHE A 30 -24.05 -7.85 -0.24
CA PHE A 30 -24.17 -7.16 -1.52
C PHE A 30 -25.59 -7.26 -2.08
N ASN A 31 -25.94 -6.31 -2.96
CA ASN A 31 -27.28 -6.21 -3.49
C ASN A 31 -27.58 -7.30 -4.53
N HIS A 32 -28.78 -7.87 -4.45
CA HIS A 32 -29.32 -8.86 -5.40
C HIS A 32 -30.52 -8.36 -6.21
N SER A 33 -30.90 -7.08 -6.10
CA SER A 33 -32.06 -6.54 -6.83
C SER A 33 -31.93 -6.68 -8.34
N GLN A 34 -32.88 -7.38 -8.98
CA GLN A 34 -33.10 -7.22 -10.42
C GLN A 34 -33.64 -5.81 -10.68
N PRO A 35 -33.20 -5.09 -11.73
CA PRO A 35 -33.95 -3.97 -12.24
C PRO A 35 -35.29 -4.50 -12.77
N GLU A 36 -36.40 -4.08 -12.17
CA GLU A 36 -37.73 -4.47 -12.63
C GLU A 36 -37.95 -4.07 -14.09
N PRO A 37 -38.64 -4.90 -14.89
CA PRO A 37 -39.00 -4.53 -16.25
C PRO A 37 -39.90 -3.28 -16.21
N LYS A 38 -39.38 -2.21 -16.79
CA LYS A 38 -40.06 -0.93 -16.97
C LYS A 38 -41.43 -1.17 -17.65
N PRO A 39 -42.56 -0.70 -17.09
CA PRO A 39 -43.86 -0.89 -17.70
C PRO A 39 -43.94 -0.16 -19.04
N GLU A 40 -44.27 -0.90 -20.08
CA GLU A 40 -44.48 -0.43 -21.45
C GLU A 40 -45.64 0.58 -21.53
N PRO A 41 -45.50 1.68 -22.28
CA PRO A 41 -46.63 2.42 -22.80
C PRO A 41 -47.16 1.76 -24.10
N LYS A 42 -48.48 1.53 -24.11
CA LYS A 42 -49.31 0.96 -25.19
C LYS A 42 -49.26 1.75 -26.54
N PRO A 43 -49.75 1.16 -27.65
CA PRO A 43 -49.08 1.15 -28.96
C PRO A 43 -49.57 2.21 -29.96
N LYS A 44 -48.74 2.52 -30.97
CA LYS A 44 -49.16 3.08 -32.27
C LYS A 44 -48.40 2.44 -33.44
N PRO A 45 -48.96 2.44 -34.66
CA PRO A 45 -48.79 1.34 -35.61
C PRO A 45 -47.85 1.65 -36.80
N ARG A 46 -47.26 0.56 -37.34
CA ARG A 46 -46.90 0.29 -38.75
C ARG A 46 -45.81 1.18 -39.40
N GLU A 47 -44.71 0.56 -39.84
CA GLU A 47 -44.40 0.23 -41.25
C GLU A 47 -42.92 -0.16 -41.48
N LYS A 48 -42.76 -1.24 -42.29
CA LYS A 48 -41.74 -1.56 -43.30
C LYS A 48 -40.27 -1.12 -43.15
N GLY A 49 -39.38 -2.09 -43.45
CA GLY A 49 -38.04 -1.82 -44.02
C GLY A 49 -36.97 -2.80 -43.51
N THR A 50 -36.80 -3.99 -44.09
CA THR A 50 -35.84 -4.31 -45.19
C THR A 50 -34.39 -4.56 -44.73
N GLN A 51 -33.97 -5.84 -44.81
CA GLN A 51 -32.63 -6.39 -45.14
C GLN A 51 -31.46 -6.06 -44.15
N LYS A 52 -30.41 -6.88 -43.94
CA LYS A 52 -29.67 -7.76 -44.85
C LYS A 52 -28.66 -8.64 -44.05
N GLN A 53 -28.53 -9.91 -44.45
CA GLN A 53 -27.36 -10.83 -44.51
C GLN A 53 -26.25 -10.78 -43.43
N LYS A 54 -25.86 -11.85 -42.70
CA LYS A 54 -25.40 -13.23 -43.02
C LYS A 54 -23.91 -13.34 -43.39
N GLN A 55 -23.09 -13.90 -42.48
CA GLN A 55 -21.91 -14.81 -42.67
C GLN A 55 -21.25 -15.03 -41.27
N ARG A 56 -21.15 -16.23 -40.64
CA ARG A 56 -20.35 -17.47 -40.89
C ARG A 56 -18.87 -17.16 -41.20
N VAL A 57 -17.81 -17.60 -40.52
CA VAL A 57 -17.43 -18.79 -39.68
C VAL A 57 -16.15 -18.42 -38.83
N PRO A 58 -15.62 -19.27 -37.92
CA PRO A 58 -14.59 -18.98 -36.88
C PRO A 58 -13.16 -19.46 -37.32
N PRO A 59 -12.17 -19.81 -36.46
CA PRO A 59 -11.73 -19.39 -35.10
C PRO A 59 -10.23 -18.96 -35.08
N THR A 60 -9.74 -18.18 -34.09
CA THR A 60 -8.31 -18.25 -33.71
C THR A 60 -8.05 -17.67 -32.32
N ALA A 61 -7.29 -18.42 -31.52
CA ALA A 61 -6.75 -18.02 -30.23
C ALA A 61 -5.81 -16.83 -30.38
N THR A 62 -5.83 -15.87 -29.44
CA THR A 62 -4.67 -15.02 -29.14
C THR A 62 -4.78 -14.50 -27.70
N SER A 63 -3.82 -14.95 -26.90
CA SER A 63 -3.41 -14.41 -25.61
C SER A 63 -3.29 -12.89 -25.67
N SER A 64 -3.91 -12.17 -24.73
CA SER A 64 -3.70 -10.74 -24.54
C SER A 64 -3.20 -10.50 -23.12
N GLN A 65 -1.89 -10.33 -23.00
CA GLN A 65 -1.24 -9.69 -21.86
C GLN A 65 -1.75 -8.25 -21.72
N PRO A 66 -1.83 -7.69 -20.50
CA PRO A 66 -2.01 -6.25 -20.33
C PRO A 66 -0.70 -5.51 -20.62
N LYS A 67 -0.71 -4.84 -21.77
CA LYS A 67 -0.11 -3.55 -22.13
C LYS A 67 0.73 -2.87 -21.04
N ALA A 68 2.03 -2.74 -21.29
CA ALA A 68 2.94 -1.88 -20.57
C ALA A 68 2.56 -0.40 -20.78
N GLU A 69 2.45 0.33 -19.67
CA GLU A 69 2.27 1.78 -19.62
C GLU A 69 3.65 2.47 -19.51
N PRO A 70 3.85 3.66 -20.11
CA PRO A 70 5.16 4.32 -20.16
C PRO A 70 5.72 4.62 -18.77
N SER A 71 6.97 4.21 -18.55
CA SER A 71 7.75 4.44 -17.33
C SER A 71 7.96 5.92 -17.07
N GLU A 72 7.10 6.50 -16.23
CA GLU A 72 7.39 7.67 -15.42
C GLU A 72 8.69 7.40 -14.62
N PRO A 73 9.57 8.40 -14.38
CA PRO A 73 10.82 8.18 -13.67
C PRO A 73 10.54 7.41 -12.38
N LEU A 74 11.18 6.25 -12.25
CA LEU A 74 11.03 5.33 -11.11
C LEU A 74 11.39 6.09 -9.83
N LYS A 75 10.44 6.82 -9.26
CA LYS A 75 10.57 7.37 -7.92
C LYS A 75 10.84 6.19 -7.02
N PRO A 76 11.93 6.19 -6.25
CA PRO A 76 12.24 5.08 -5.39
C PRO A 76 11.07 4.87 -4.42
N GLN A 77 10.38 3.73 -4.58
CA GLN A 77 9.16 3.48 -3.84
C GLN A 77 9.50 3.10 -2.40
N PRO A 78 8.72 3.60 -1.42
CA PRO A 78 8.89 3.21 -0.03
C PRO A 78 8.63 1.70 0.15
N PRO A 79 9.28 1.07 1.13
CA PRO A 79 9.03 -0.33 1.45
C PRO A 79 7.56 -0.56 1.83
N ARG A 80 7.00 -1.66 1.33
CA ARG A 80 5.64 -2.11 1.68
C ARG A 80 5.67 -3.32 2.59
N ILE A 81 4.84 -3.28 3.62
CA ILE A 81 4.61 -4.39 4.53
C ILE A 81 3.68 -5.39 3.86
N ASP A 82 4.12 -6.64 3.73
CA ASP A 82 3.25 -7.73 3.27
C ASP A 82 2.21 -8.04 4.35
N ILE A 83 0.96 -7.68 4.07
CA ILE A 83 -0.18 -7.82 4.99
C ILE A 83 -0.41 -9.31 5.35
N SER A 84 -0.14 -10.22 4.40
CA SER A 84 -0.39 -11.66 4.53
C SER A 84 0.48 -12.29 5.63
N LYS A 85 1.74 -11.85 5.73
CA LYS A 85 2.70 -12.33 6.74
C LYS A 85 2.53 -11.65 8.10
N THR A 86 1.87 -10.50 8.12
CA THR A 86 1.91 -9.58 9.25
C THR A 86 0.68 -9.66 10.17
N MET A 87 -0.46 -10.12 9.64
CA MET A 87 -1.74 -10.20 10.34
C MET A 87 -1.73 -11.08 11.60
N THR A 88 -0.84 -12.06 11.70
CA THR A 88 -0.84 -13.03 12.80
C THR A 88 0.18 -12.76 13.92
N SER A 89 1.10 -11.81 13.74
CA SER A 89 2.24 -11.62 14.67
C SER A 89 2.40 -10.18 15.19
N SER A 90 1.70 -9.20 14.60
CA SER A 90 1.86 -7.80 14.98
C SER A 90 0.76 -7.31 15.92
N HIS A 91 1.15 -6.66 17.01
CA HIS A 91 0.22 -6.00 17.92
C HIS A 91 -0.28 -4.64 17.39
N THR A 92 0.24 -4.16 16.25
CA THR A 92 -0.17 -2.90 15.63
C THR A 92 -0.76 -3.15 14.23
N PHE A 93 -1.85 -2.46 13.91
CA PHE A 93 -2.53 -2.60 12.62
C PHE A 93 -1.60 -2.28 11.43
N PRO A 94 -1.62 -3.08 10.34
CA PRO A 94 -0.72 -2.89 9.20
C PRO A 94 -0.82 -1.52 8.54
N SER A 95 -2.00 -0.90 8.48
CA SER A 95 -2.17 0.44 7.90
C SER A 95 -1.41 1.52 8.67
N VAL A 96 -1.39 1.42 10.01
CA VAL A 96 -0.65 2.34 10.87
C VAL A 96 0.86 2.11 10.71
N ARG A 97 1.27 0.83 10.67
CA ARG A 97 2.67 0.45 10.48
C ARG A 97 3.19 0.95 9.13
N GLN A 98 2.43 0.74 8.06
CA GLN A 98 2.79 1.16 6.70
C GLN A 98 3.01 2.68 6.64
N LYS A 99 2.08 3.47 7.20
CA LYS A 99 2.20 4.93 7.23
C LYS A 99 3.44 5.40 7.99
N LEU A 100 3.76 4.76 9.11
CA LEU A 100 4.93 5.08 9.92
C LEU A 100 6.24 4.64 9.26
N LEU A 101 6.24 3.51 8.56
CA LEU A 101 7.35 3.03 7.76
C LEU A 101 7.65 3.98 6.58
N GLU A 102 6.62 4.44 5.88
CA GLU A 102 6.77 5.46 4.83
C GLU A 102 7.41 6.74 5.38
N THR A 103 6.97 7.18 6.56
CA THR A 103 7.56 8.34 7.23
C THR A 103 9.03 8.10 7.57
N LEU A 104 9.39 6.93 8.12
CA LEU A 104 10.80 6.59 8.40
C LEU A 104 11.63 6.60 7.13
N TYR A 105 11.11 5.99 6.06
CA TYR A 105 11.79 5.91 4.77
C TYR A 105 12.09 7.30 4.20
N GLU A 106 11.12 8.21 4.18
CA GLU A 106 11.33 9.59 3.70
C GLU A 106 12.40 10.33 4.48
N GLU A 107 12.47 10.14 5.80
CA GLU A 107 13.44 10.82 6.65
C GLU A 107 14.85 10.25 6.47
N TYR A 108 14.98 8.93 6.30
CA TYR A 108 16.25 8.31 5.92
C TYR A 108 16.70 8.73 4.52
N LEU A 109 15.77 8.83 3.56
CA LEU A 109 16.10 9.24 2.19
C LEU A 109 16.66 10.67 2.18
N LYS A 110 16.01 11.60 2.88
CA LYS A 110 16.52 12.98 3.06
C LYS A 110 17.90 12.99 3.72
N LEU A 111 18.09 12.17 4.76
CA LEU A 111 19.37 12.05 5.44
C LEU A 111 20.46 11.60 4.47
N TYR A 112 20.24 10.52 3.71
CA TYR A 112 21.23 9.96 2.80
C TYR A 112 21.50 10.82 1.57
N GLN A 113 20.49 11.52 1.05
CA GLN A 113 20.68 12.54 0.02
C GLN A 113 21.56 13.69 0.53
N GLY A 114 21.41 14.09 1.81
CA GLY A 114 22.28 15.06 2.47
C GLY A 114 23.74 14.60 2.62
N LEU A 115 24.00 13.28 2.63
CA LEU A 115 25.35 12.70 2.70
C LEU A 115 26.05 12.58 1.34
N LYS A 116 25.48 13.17 0.27
CA LYS A 116 26.00 13.10 -1.12
C LYS A 116 26.13 11.66 -1.66
N MET A 117 25.28 10.74 -1.19
CA MET A 117 25.17 9.40 -1.79
C MET A 117 24.45 9.47 -3.16
N SER A 118 24.71 8.49 -4.04
CA SER A 118 23.88 8.29 -5.24
C SER A 118 22.43 8.04 -4.86
N ASP A 119 21.47 8.49 -5.66
CA ASP A 119 20.02 8.34 -5.37
C ASP A 119 19.61 6.86 -5.25
N GLU A 120 20.21 5.98 -6.05
CA GLU A 120 20.01 4.53 -5.97
C GLU A 120 20.54 3.96 -4.64
N GLN A 121 21.73 4.37 -4.23
CA GLN A 121 22.34 3.91 -2.97
C GLN A 121 21.58 4.47 -1.76
N ALA A 122 21.16 5.73 -1.82
CA ALA A 122 20.39 6.39 -0.78
C ALA A 122 19.03 5.73 -0.61
N SER A 123 18.33 5.43 -1.70
CA SER A 123 17.03 4.76 -1.65
C SER A 123 17.12 3.32 -1.15
N GLU A 124 18.14 2.56 -1.57
CA GLU A 124 18.37 1.21 -1.07
C GLU A 124 18.72 1.19 0.41
N ALA A 125 19.60 2.10 0.86
CA ALA A 125 19.95 2.24 2.26
C ALA A 125 18.76 2.68 3.12
N ALA A 126 18.00 3.68 2.67
CA ALA A 126 16.81 4.15 3.36
C ALA A 126 15.78 3.03 3.51
N ARG A 127 15.56 2.24 2.46
CA ARG A 127 14.64 1.10 2.48
C ARG A 127 15.05 0.05 3.51
N ARG A 128 16.33 -0.34 3.53
CA ARG A 128 16.86 -1.32 4.48
C ARG A 128 16.72 -0.84 5.92
N ASP A 129 17.17 0.38 6.19
CA ASP A 129 17.30 0.90 7.56
C ASP A 129 15.94 1.29 8.13
N SER A 130 15.04 1.84 7.30
CA SER A 130 13.65 2.11 7.74
C SER A 130 12.88 0.83 8.08
N LEU A 131 13.05 -0.24 7.31
CA LEU A 131 12.46 -1.54 7.63
C LEU A 131 12.99 -2.10 8.94
N GLN A 132 14.32 -2.08 9.11
CA GLN A 132 14.94 -2.58 10.33
C GLN A 132 14.51 -1.76 11.56
N GLU A 133 14.51 -0.44 11.47
CA GLU A 133 14.11 0.45 12.56
C GLU A 133 12.62 0.30 12.92
N GLU A 134 11.75 0.10 11.93
CA GLU A 134 10.33 -0.19 12.17
C GLU A 134 10.14 -1.51 12.92
N LEU A 135 10.87 -2.56 12.52
CA LEU A 135 10.83 -3.86 13.19
C LEU A 135 11.39 -3.78 14.61
N ASP A 136 12.44 -2.99 14.84
CA ASP A 136 12.99 -2.78 16.17
C ASP A 136 12.01 -2.04 17.07
N CYS A 137 11.38 -0.99 16.56
CA CYS A 137 10.31 -0.29 17.27
C CYS A 137 9.15 -1.22 17.57
N LEU A 138 8.73 -2.04 16.61
CA LEU A 138 7.67 -3.00 16.82
C LEU A 138 8.03 -4.01 17.90
N ARG A 139 9.24 -4.57 17.90
CA ARG A 139 9.65 -5.56 18.91
C ARG A 139 9.81 -4.95 20.31
N ALA A 140 10.32 -3.72 20.40
CA ALA A 140 10.65 -3.07 21.67
C ALA A 140 9.46 -2.36 22.34
N SER A 141 8.31 -2.25 21.67
CA SER A 141 7.18 -1.47 22.15
C SER A 141 5.88 -2.29 22.22
N SER A 142 4.80 -1.62 22.63
CA SER A 142 3.45 -2.18 22.67
C SER A 142 2.56 -1.41 21.71
N GLN A 143 1.35 -1.91 21.43
CA GLN A 143 0.38 -1.24 20.55
C GLN A 143 0.15 0.24 20.91
N LYS A 144 0.11 0.58 22.20
CA LYS A 144 -0.12 1.95 22.67
C LYS A 144 1.12 2.84 22.56
N THR A 145 2.32 2.26 22.64
CA THR A 145 3.59 3.01 22.70
C THR A 145 4.36 2.99 21.38
N TYR A 146 4.02 2.10 20.46
CA TYR A 146 4.70 1.91 19.17
C TYR A 146 4.78 3.18 18.34
N ARG A 147 3.66 3.89 18.17
CA ARG A 147 3.65 5.13 17.40
C ARG A 147 4.61 6.17 17.97
N ASN A 148 4.65 6.33 19.29
CA ASN A 148 5.53 7.28 19.95
C ASN A 148 6.99 6.84 19.88
N ALA A 149 7.27 5.53 19.93
CA ALA A 149 8.61 4.99 19.71
C ALA A 149 9.11 5.34 18.30
N VAL A 150 8.32 5.09 17.26
CA VAL A 150 8.70 5.42 15.87
C VAL A 150 8.88 6.94 15.68
N ILE A 151 7.98 7.76 16.22
CA ILE A 151 8.12 9.22 16.16
C ILE A 151 9.43 9.68 16.83
N SER A 152 9.78 9.08 17.97
CA SER A 152 11.05 9.39 18.66
C SER A 152 12.26 9.05 17.79
N ARG A 153 12.21 7.94 17.03
CA ARG A 153 13.25 7.60 16.05
C ARG A 153 13.35 8.60 14.91
N VAL A 154 12.21 9.02 14.35
CA VAL A 154 12.16 10.07 13.32
C VAL A 154 12.83 11.37 13.79
N VAL A 155 12.54 11.81 15.02
CA VAL A 155 13.18 13.00 15.58
C VAL A 155 14.70 12.84 15.69
N LYS A 156 15.19 11.66 16.12
CA LYS A 156 16.63 11.35 16.14
C LYS A 156 17.27 11.41 14.75
N ILE A 157 16.61 10.87 13.73
CA ILE A 157 17.08 10.90 12.34
C ILE A 157 17.21 12.35 11.85
N ARG A 158 16.19 13.18 12.09
CA ARG A 158 16.23 14.62 11.76
C ARG A 158 17.36 15.35 12.46
N LYS A 159 17.53 15.09 13.77
CA LYS A 159 18.61 15.68 14.55
C LYS A 159 19.97 15.32 13.96
N ARG A 160 20.18 14.06 13.59
CA ARG A 160 21.40 13.61 12.90
C ARG A 160 21.62 14.32 11.57
N ALA A 161 20.58 14.55 10.77
CA ALA A 161 20.71 15.31 9.53
C ALA A 161 21.12 16.78 9.75
N SER A 162 20.75 17.37 10.89
CA SER A 162 21.14 18.74 11.27
C SER A 162 22.50 18.84 11.96
N GLU A 163 22.97 17.77 12.61
CA GLU A 163 24.28 17.73 13.27
C GLU A 163 25.38 17.64 12.18
N SER A 164 26.02 18.77 11.88
CA SER A 164 27.21 18.88 11.00
C SER A 164 28.46 18.25 11.64
N LEU A 165 28.34 17.03 12.15
CA LEU A 165 29.46 16.28 12.72
C LEU A 165 30.21 15.60 11.59
N SER A 166 31.21 16.30 11.03
CA SER A 166 32.14 15.81 9.98
C SER A 166 32.59 14.35 10.17
N ALA A 167 32.77 13.92 11.42
CA ALA A 167 33.16 12.56 11.81
C ALA A 167 32.13 11.46 11.47
N PHE A 168 30.85 11.80 11.25
CA PHE A 168 29.77 10.85 10.98
C PHE A 168 29.09 11.05 9.62
N HIS A 169 29.63 11.91 8.74
CA HIS A 169 29.05 12.18 7.41
C HIS A 169 29.01 10.97 6.48
N SER A 170 29.82 9.94 6.73
CA SER A 170 29.81 8.70 5.93
C SER A 170 29.07 7.55 6.61
N LEU A 171 28.63 7.74 7.85
CA LEU A 171 28.00 6.66 8.58
C LEU A 171 26.60 6.46 8.02
N THR A 172 26.23 5.21 7.74
CA THR A 172 24.87 4.77 7.36
C THR A 172 24.40 3.74 8.37
N GLY A 173 23.09 3.58 8.54
CA GLY A 173 22.53 2.59 9.46
C GLY A 173 21.44 3.17 10.35
N THR A 174 20.88 2.28 11.16
CA THR A 174 19.79 2.55 12.11
C THR A 174 20.22 3.55 13.18
N THR A 175 19.24 4.16 13.84
CA THR A 175 19.52 5.08 14.96
C THR A 175 20.23 4.38 16.12
N THR A 176 19.97 3.10 16.33
CA THR A 176 20.59 2.31 17.39
C THR A 176 22.08 2.04 17.10
N GLU A 177 22.42 1.65 15.87
CA GLU A 177 23.82 1.49 15.45
C GLU A 177 24.60 2.82 15.53
N PHE A 178 23.94 3.91 15.11
CA PHE A 178 24.51 5.25 15.22
C PHE A 178 24.81 5.66 16.67
N ASP A 179 23.85 5.44 17.58
CA ASP A 179 24.01 5.77 19.00
C ASP A 179 25.14 4.93 19.64
N GLN A 180 25.26 3.64 19.28
CA GLN A 180 26.34 2.76 19.76
C GLN A 180 27.73 3.24 19.31
N LEU A 181 27.87 3.59 18.04
CA LEU A 181 29.14 4.08 17.49
C LEU A 181 29.53 5.44 18.08
N LYS A 182 28.54 6.33 18.29
CA LYS A 182 28.77 7.61 18.97
C LYS A 182 29.27 7.41 20.39
N GLN A 183 28.69 6.46 21.14
CA GLN A 183 29.15 6.13 22.50
C GLN A 183 30.56 5.53 22.50
N ALA A 184 30.87 4.61 21.59
CA ALA A 184 32.19 3.97 21.49
C ALA A 184 33.32 4.96 21.18
N GLN A 185 33.05 6.03 20.42
CA GLN A 185 34.04 7.09 20.18
C GLN A 185 34.18 8.08 21.35
N GLN A 186 33.17 8.19 22.21
CA GLN A 186 33.17 9.10 23.36
C GLN A 186 33.75 8.48 24.63
N THR A 187 33.89 7.16 24.70
CA THR A 187 34.61 6.50 25.80
C THR A 187 36.10 6.52 25.50
N PRO A 188 36.92 7.39 26.13
CA PRO A 188 38.36 7.23 26.07
C PRO A 188 38.70 5.89 26.73
N LYS A 189 39.46 5.05 26.02
CA LYS A 189 40.06 3.85 26.63
C LYS A 189 40.88 4.32 27.82
N SER A 190 40.42 3.98 29.02
CA SER A 190 41.13 4.23 30.28
C SER A 190 42.18 3.16 30.54
#